data_AF-A0A831NPQ0-F1
#
_entry.id   AF-A0A831NPQ0-F1
#
_cell.length_a   1.000
_cell.length_b   1.000
_cell.length_c   1.000
_cell.angle_alpha   90.00
_cell.angle_beta   90.00
_cell.angle_gamma   90.00
#
_symmetry.space_group_name_H-M   'P 1'
#
loop_
_entity.id
_entity.type
_entity.pdbx_description
1 polymer ?
#
loop_
_entity_poly.entity_id
_entity_poly.type
_entity_poly.pdbx_seq_one_letter_code
_entity_poly.pdbx_strand_id
1 'polypeptide(L)' 'MKRSNIVSSIAIVYFMLGFIFAIAFALYYRWPFLSFLSPGFYSVILSWPIQSIGFVRDLLLYGLAGKPI' A
#
# COMPACT_ATOMS: atom_id res chain seq x y z
N MET A 1 -2.53 30.21 2.43
CA MET A 1 -2.11 29.08 3.31
C MET A 1 -0.62 29.13 3.53
N LYS A 2 -0.12 28.90 4.75
CA LYS A 2 1.33 28.75 4.99
C LYS A 2 1.84 27.52 4.23
N ARG A 3 3.03 27.60 3.61
CA ARG A 3 3.62 26.50 2.82
C ARG A 3 3.69 25.18 3.62
N SER A 4 3.90 25.26 4.94
CA SER A 4 3.86 24.12 5.87
C SER A 4 2.56 23.32 5.82
N ASN A 5 1.42 24.01 5.67
CA ASN A 5 0.10 23.37 5.70
C ASN A 5 -0.13 22.58 4.42
N ILE A 6 0.35 23.08 3.27
CA ILE A 6 0.22 22.41 1.98
C ILE A 6 1.05 21.13 1.94
N VAL A 7 2.31 21.19 2.38
CA VAL A 7 3.19 20.02 2.45
C VAL A 7 2.61 18.95 3.39
N SER A 8 2.06 19.37 4.52
CA SER A 8 1.40 18.47 5.48
C SER A 8 0.18 17.80 4.86
N SER A 9 -0.69 18.57 4.18
CA SER A 9 -1.84 18.01 3.47
C SER A 9 -1.44 16.99 2.41
N ILE A 10 -0.40 17.29 1.61
CA ILE A 10 0.11 16.36 0.59
C ILE A 10 0.63 15.08 1.24
N ALA A 11 1.40 15.19 2.32
CA ALA A 11 1.93 14.03 3.04
C ALA A 11 0.80 13.16 3.64
N ILE A 12 -0.24 13.78 4.20
CA ILE A 12 -1.42 13.07 4.72
C ILE A 12 -2.12 12.33 3.58
N VAL A 13 -2.38 13.00 2.46
CA VAL A 13 -3.04 12.36 1.30
C VAL A 13 -2.19 11.20 0.77
N TYR A 14 -0.87 11.40 0.64
CA TYR A 14 0.05 10.35 0.21
C TYR A 14 0.02 9.14 1.14
N PHE A 15 0.03 9.37 2.46
CA PHE A 15 -0.06 8.31 3.46
C PHE A 15 -1.40 7.57 3.40
N MET A 16 -2.51 8.28 3.27
CA MET A 16 -3.85 7.68 3.18
C MET A 16 -3.99 6.80 1.93
N LEU A 17 -3.47 7.25 0.79
CA LEU A 17 -3.40 6.42 -0.42
C LEU A 17 -2.54 5.19 -0.20
N GLY A 18 -1.36 5.35 0.40
CA GLY A 18 -0.49 4.23 0.74
C GLY A 18 -1.13 3.22 1.68
N PHE A 19 -1.90 3.67 2.66
CA PHE A 19 -2.66 2.82 3.57
C PHE A 19 -3.70 1.95 2.85
N ILE A 20 -4.41 2.53 1.87
CA ILE A 20 -5.36 1.78 1.02
C ILE A 20 -4.63 0.69 0.23
N PHE A 21 -3.48 1.01 -0.37
CA PHE A 21 -2.65 0.01 -1.07
C PHE A 21 -2.15 -1.07 -0.12
N ALA A 22 -1.69 -0.73 1.08
CA ALA A 22 -1.22 -1.72 2.06
C ALA A 22 -2.33 -2.71 2.47
N ILE A 23 -3.56 -2.22 2.63
CA ILE A 23 -4.72 -3.10 2.84
C ILE A 23 -4.97 -3.99 1.63
N ALA A 24 -4.97 -3.44 0.42
CA ALA A 24 -5.16 -4.22 -0.80
C ALA A 24 -4.10 -5.31 -0.95
N PHE A 25 -2.84 -5.00 -0.66
CA PHE A 25 -1.74 -5.97 -0.60
C PHE A 25 -1.99 -7.05 0.45
N ALA A 26 -2.30 -6.66 1.68
CA ALA A 26 -2.53 -7.61 2.77
C ALA A 26 -3.65 -8.59 2.44
N LEU A 27 -4.72 -8.13 1.79
CA LEU A 27 -5.82 -8.97 1.33
C LEU A 27 -5.41 -9.87 0.16
N TYR A 28 -4.80 -9.29 -0.89
CA TYR A 28 -4.45 -10.00 -2.12
C TYR A 28 -3.39 -11.08 -1.90
N TYR A 29 -2.39 -10.78 -1.07
CA TYR A 29 -1.31 -11.68 -0.71
C TYR A 29 -1.57 -12.48 0.57
N ARG A 30 -2.78 -12.38 1.13
CA ARG A 30 -3.26 -13.16 2.29
C ARG A 30 -2.33 -13.06 3.50
N TRP A 31 -1.86 -11.85 3.79
CA TRP A 31 -0.98 -11.62 4.93
C TRP A 31 -1.68 -11.97 6.26
N PRO A 32 -0.91 -12.35 7.29
CA PRO A 32 -1.47 -12.57 8.63
C PRO A 32 -2.24 -11.35 9.14
N PHE A 33 -3.29 -11.56 9.94
CA PHE A 33 -4.13 -10.47 10.47
C PHE A 33 -3.33 -9.39 11.21
N LEU A 34 -2.26 -9.79 11.92
CA LEU A 34 -1.38 -8.88 12.66
C LEU A 34 -0.26 -8.26 11.81
N SER A 35 -0.28 -8.44 10.48
CA SER A 35 0.75 -7.92 9.58
C SER A 35 0.85 -6.39 9.58
N PHE A 36 -0.18 -5.66 10.03
CA PHE A 36 -0.11 -4.21 10.21
C PHE A 36 0.96 -3.77 11.22
N LEU A 37 1.41 -4.67 12.10
CA LEU A 37 2.52 -4.44 13.02
C LEU A 37 3.90 -4.67 12.37
N SER A 38 3.93 -5.20 11.15
CA SER A 38 5.16 -5.56 10.47
C SER A 38 5.78 -4.38 9.70
N PRO A 39 7.12 -4.34 9.56
CA PRO A 39 7.78 -3.37 8.69
C PRO A 39 7.32 -3.45 7.22
N GLY A 40 6.88 -4.62 6.76
CA GLY A 40 6.38 -4.82 5.41
C GLY A 40 5.11 -4.02 5.11
N PHE A 41 4.21 -3.88 6.08
CA PHE A 41 3.01 -3.08 5.91
C PHE A 41 3.33 -1.60 5.72
N TYR A 42 4.20 -1.05 6.57
CA TYR A 42 4.63 0.35 6.44
C TYR A 42 5.50 0.60 5.21
N SER A 43 6.27 -0.40 4.75
CA SER A 43 7.02 -0.28 3.50
C SER A 43 6.07 -0.05 2.32
N VAL A 44 4.94 -0.77 2.24
CA VAL A 44 3.92 -0.55 1.22
C VAL A 44 3.32 0.84 1.33
N ILE A 45 2.96 1.31 2.53
CA ILE A 45 2.40 2.66 2.72
C ILE A 45 3.34 3.73 2.18
N LEU A 46 4.63 3.63 2.47
CA LEU A 46 5.60 4.67 2.13
C LEU A 46 6.07 4.58 0.67
N SER A 47 5.94 3.42 0.03
CA SER A 47 6.45 3.16 -1.33
C SER A 47 5.39 2.66 -2.32
N TRP A 48 4.10 2.88 -2.02
CA TRP A 48 2.98 2.39 -2.82
C TRP A 48 3.06 2.73 -4.31
N PRO A 49 3.58 3.89 -4.78
CA PRO A 49 3.62 4.17 -6.22
C PRO A 49 4.47 3.15 -6.96
N ILE A 50 5.62 2.78 -6.39
CA ILE A 50 6.54 1.79 -6.97
C ILE A 50 5.94 0.38 -6.83
N GLN A 51 5.41 0.06 -5.66
CA GLN A 51 4.87 -1.29 -5.40
C GLN A 51 3.60 -1.58 -6.20
N SER A 52 2.77 -0.56 -6.48
CA SER A 52 1.54 -0.69 -7.26
C SER A 52 1.76 -1.29 -8.66
N ILE A 53 2.92 -1.03 -9.27
CA ILE A 53 3.27 -1.61 -10.58
C ILE A 53 3.40 -3.14 -10.47
N GLY A 54 4.08 -3.60 -9.40
CA GLY A 54 4.21 -5.02 -9.09
C GLY A 54 2.87 -5.66 -8.76
N PHE A 55 2.03 -4.96 -7.98
CA PHE A 55 0.68 -5.40 -7.64
C PHE A 55 -0.20 -5.60 -8.86
N VAL A 56 -0.24 -4.62 -9.77
CA VAL A 56 -1.02 -4.72 -11.01
C VAL A 56 -0.51 -5.87 -11.87
N ARG A 57 0.81 -6.05 -11.97
CA ARG A 57 1.39 -7.19 -12.69
C ARG A 57 0.97 -8.53 -12.07
N ASP A 58 1.05 -8.67 -10.76
CA ASP A 58 0.61 -9.88 -10.07
C ASP A 58 -0.91 -10.09 -10.26
N LEU A 59 -1.73 -9.04 -10.19
CA LEU A 59 -3.16 -9.09 -10.44
C LEU A 59 -3.49 -9.58 -11.86
N LEU A 60 -2.73 -9.14 -12.87
CA LEU A 60 -2.87 -9.59 -14.25
C LEU A 60 -2.42 -11.04 -14.45
N LEU A 61 -1.40 -11.49 -13.71
CA LEU A 61 -0.85 -12.84 -13.83
C LEU A 61 -1.64 -13.90 -13.06
N TYR A 62 -2.04 -13.60 -11.83
CA TYR A 62 -2.68 -14.53 -10.90
C TYR A 62 -4.18 -14.28 -10.75
N GLY A 63 -4.71 -13.23 -11.38
CA GLY A 63 -6.13 -12.87 -11.32
C GLY A 63 -6.57 -12.44 -9.92
N LEU A 64 -7.89 -12.40 -9.72
CA LEU A 64 -8.52 -12.01 -8.45
C LEU A 64 -8.41 -13.08 -7.34
N ALA A 65 -7.95 -14.29 -7.68
CA ALA A 65 -7.79 -15.38 -6.71
C ALA A 65 -6.68 -15.08 -5.67
N GLY A 66 -5.82 -14.10 -5.97
CA GLY A 66 -4.69 -13.74 -5.13
C GLY A 66 -3.49 -14.64 -5.37
N LYS A 67 -2.32 -14.13 -4.99
CA LYS A 67 -1.06 -14.89 -4.99
C LYS A 67 -0.74 -15.23 -3.54
N PRO A 68 -0.83 -16.49 -3.10
CA PRO A 68 -0.32 -16.86 -1.78
C PRO A 68 1.20 -16.64 -1.79
N ILE A 69 1.67 -15.77 -0.89
CA ILE A 69 3.10 -15.56 -0.61
C ILE A 69 3.38 -16.10 0.79
#